data_AF-A0A3C0W393-F1
#
_entry.id   AF-A0A3C0W393-F1
#
_cell.length_a   1.000
_cell.length_b   1.000
_cell.length_c   1.000
_cell.angle_alpha   90.00
_cell.angle_beta   90.00
_cell.angle_gamma   90.00
#
_symmetry.space_group_name_H-M   'P 1'
#
loop_
_entity.id
_entity.type
_entity.pdbx_description
1 polymer ?
#
loop_
_entity_poly.entity_id
_entity_poly.type
_entity_poly.pdbx_seq_one_letter_code
_entity_poly.pdbx_strand_id
1 'polypeptide(L)'
;MSKRPPVVGGTTPLVVQQRRQAKRQQDARRGSSTARGYDAAWRRLRAAFLFKHPLCLFCEEAGRITEAQVVDHIVSFTDRPELRLDWSNLRPLCKDCHDRRTARDQAFGGRAARWPEWLRPVSVPLTIVCGPPASGKTSLVRDRAEAADLVLDLDVIAAEMSGKGLHSWDRQWLDPALRERNELLGRLSRTPCTWPAAWLIVSEPRAERRQWWRDTLRPQAIIVMETDPAVCRARIRADAERAERQDTWNAAVLRWWSNYDRRAGDEVIITRP
;
A
#
# COMPACT_ATOMS: atom_id res chain seq x y z
N MET A 1 -57.63 -1.02 -10.77
CA MET A 1 -56.64 -2.04 -11.16
C MET A 1 -55.56 -1.38 -12.01
N SER A 2 -54.45 -0.97 -11.39
CA SER A 2 -53.34 -0.28 -12.08
C SER A 2 -52.35 -1.32 -12.61
N LYS A 3 -52.21 -1.43 -13.94
CA LYS A 3 -51.24 -2.33 -14.58
C LYS A 3 -49.84 -1.72 -14.45
N ARG A 4 -48.93 -2.41 -13.76
CA ARG A 4 -47.49 -2.10 -13.77
C ARG A 4 -46.94 -2.27 -15.21
N PRO A 5 -46.06 -1.37 -15.70
CA PRO A 5 -45.38 -1.56 -16.97
C PRO A 5 -44.32 -2.69 -16.86
N PRO A 6 -43.97 -3.37 -17.97
CA PRO A 6 -43.00 -4.45 -17.94
C PRO A 6 -41.58 -3.89 -17.70
N VAL A 7 -40.86 -4.51 -16.78
CA VAL A 7 -39.42 -4.28 -16.57
C VAL A 7 -38.68 -4.91 -17.74
N VAL A 8 -38.23 -4.11 -18.70
CA VAL A 8 -37.35 -4.56 -19.79
C VAL A 8 -35.92 -4.60 -19.24
N GLY A 9 -35.60 -5.70 -18.55
CA GLY A 9 -34.31 -5.93 -17.87
C GLY A 9 -33.41 -6.99 -18.53
N GLY A 10 -33.59 -7.26 -19.82
CA GLY A 10 -32.73 -8.20 -20.56
C GLY A 10 -31.72 -7.45 -21.43
N THR A 11 -30.41 -7.61 -21.17
CA THR A 11 -29.36 -7.18 -22.12
C THR A 11 -29.65 -7.77 -23.50
N THR A 12 -29.91 -6.91 -24.48
CA THR A 12 -30.22 -7.32 -25.86
C THR A 12 -29.05 -8.09 -26.49
N PRO A 13 -29.31 -9.12 -27.32
CA PRO A 13 -28.27 -9.96 -27.93
C PRO A 13 -27.18 -9.16 -28.67
N LEU A 14 -27.54 -8.03 -29.27
CA LEU A 14 -26.65 -7.11 -29.96
C LEU A 14 -25.58 -6.53 -29.02
N VAL A 15 -25.96 -6.13 -27.80
CA VAL A 15 -25.04 -5.58 -26.78
C VAL A 15 -24.06 -6.64 -26.29
N VAL A 16 -24.51 -7.89 -26.16
CA VAL A 16 -23.64 -9.03 -25.82
C VAL A 16 -22.63 -9.31 -26.93
N GLN A 17 -23.07 -9.21 -28.19
CA GLN A 17 -22.22 -9.44 -29.37
C GLN A 17 -21.16 -8.34 -29.52
N GLN A 18 -21.55 -7.07 -29.36
CA GLN A 18 -20.64 -5.92 -29.36
C GLN A 18 -19.59 -6.01 -28.25
N ARG A 19 -19.97 -6.39 -27.03
CA ARG A 19 -19.02 -6.62 -25.91
C ARG A 19 -18.04 -7.75 -26.20
N ARG A 20 -18.49 -8.85 -26.82
CA ARG A 20 -17.62 -9.96 -27.23
C ARG A 20 -16.61 -9.53 -28.29
N GLN A 21 -17.04 -8.71 -29.27
CA GLN A 21 -16.18 -8.21 -30.33
C GLN A 21 -15.13 -7.23 -29.80
N ALA A 22 -15.53 -6.29 -28.93
CA ALA A 22 -14.61 -5.37 -28.26
C ALA A 22 -13.57 -6.10 -27.40
N LYS A 23 -14.00 -7.14 -26.65
CA LYS A 23 -13.09 -8.00 -25.89
C LYS A 23 -12.10 -8.74 -26.80
N ARG A 24 -12.55 -9.32 -27.91
CA ARG A 24 -11.66 -9.99 -28.89
C ARG A 24 -10.64 -9.04 -29.49
N GLN A 25 -11.04 -7.81 -29.84
CA GLN A 25 -10.13 -6.79 -30.35
C GLN A 25 -9.11 -6.38 -29.29
N GLN A 26 -9.53 -6.23 -28.03
CA GLN A 26 -8.63 -5.94 -26.92
C GLN A 26 -7.65 -7.09 -26.65
N ASP A 27 -8.12 -8.33 -26.66
CA ASP A 27 -7.29 -9.52 -26.46
C ASP A 27 -6.29 -9.71 -27.61
N ALA A 28 -6.69 -9.41 -28.86
CA ALA A 28 -5.79 -9.42 -30.02
C ALA A 28 -4.65 -8.39 -29.89
N ARG A 29 -4.94 -7.20 -29.35
CA ARG A 29 -3.92 -6.16 -29.09
C ARG A 29 -2.96 -6.53 -27.96
N ARG A 30 -3.32 -7.46 -27.07
CA ARG A 30 -2.53 -7.85 -25.89
C ARG A 30 -1.50 -8.96 -26.19
N GLY A 31 -1.59 -9.65 -27.32
CA GLY A 31 -0.72 -10.80 -27.64
C GLY A 31 -1.02 -12.05 -26.79
N SER A 32 -0.27 -13.13 -27.03
CA SER A 32 -0.49 -14.41 -26.34
C SER A 32 -0.15 -14.35 -24.84
N SER A 33 -0.71 -15.25 -24.03
CA SER A 33 -0.37 -15.33 -22.61
C SER A 33 1.14 -15.58 -22.39
N THR A 34 1.74 -16.45 -23.21
CA THR A 34 3.17 -16.72 -23.20
C THR A 34 3.99 -15.47 -23.54
N ALA A 35 3.60 -14.70 -24.57
CA ALA A 35 4.27 -13.46 -24.93
C ALA A 35 4.19 -12.40 -23.83
N ARG A 36 3.16 -12.47 -22.98
CA ARG A 36 3.01 -11.64 -21.78
C ARG A 36 3.72 -12.19 -20.54
N GLY A 37 4.58 -13.20 -20.66
CA GLY A 37 5.35 -13.76 -19.54
C GLY A 37 4.65 -14.87 -18.74
N TYR A 38 3.49 -15.36 -19.19
CA TYR A 38 2.78 -16.50 -18.58
C TYR A 38 3.16 -17.83 -19.26
N ASP A 39 4.45 -18.10 -19.35
CA ASP A 39 5.06 -19.23 -20.03
C ASP A 39 4.97 -20.57 -19.24
N ALA A 40 5.66 -21.61 -19.71
CA ALA A 40 5.69 -22.91 -19.04
C ALA A 40 6.32 -22.84 -17.64
N ALA A 41 7.34 -21.99 -17.44
CA ALA A 41 7.97 -21.80 -16.14
C ALA A 41 6.99 -21.20 -15.14
N TRP A 42 6.24 -20.16 -15.55
CA TRP A 42 5.19 -19.58 -14.72
C TRP A 42 4.10 -20.60 -14.36
N ARG A 43 3.64 -21.41 -15.33
CA ARG A 43 2.60 -22.43 -15.07
C ARG A 43 3.04 -23.45 -14.01
N ARG A 44 4.31 -23.89 -14.05
CA ARG A 44 4.89 -24.81 -13.06
C ARG A 44 4.98 -24.16 -11.68
N LEU A 45 5.54 -22.94 -11.61
CA LEU A 45 5.65 -22.18 -10.37
C LEU A 45 4.28 -21.94 -9.74
N ARG A 46 3.30 -21.47 -10.53
CA ARG A 46 1.93 -21.24 -10.09
C ARG A 46 1.30 -22.49 -9.47
N ALA A 47 1.46 -23.65 -10.10
CA ALA A 47 0.90 -24.90 -9.60
C ALA A 47 1.53 -25.29 -8.25
N ALA A 48 2.86 -25.21 -8.13
CA ALA A 48 3.57 -25.49 -6.88
C ALA A 48 3.18 -24.49 -5.77
N PHE A 49 3.03 -23.22 -6.11
CA PHE A 49 2.67 -22.16 -5.18
C PHE A 49 1.25 -22.35 -4.63
N LEU A 50 0.25 -22.57 -5.49
CA LEU A 50 -1.14 -22.82 -5.04
C LEU A 50 -1.28 -24.13 -4.25
N PHE A 51 -0.46 -25.14 -4.56
CA PHE A 51 -0.44 -26.36 -3.77
C PHE A 51 0.06 -26.11 -2.33
N LYS A 52 1.13 -25.31 -2.16
CA LYS A 52 1.65 -24.93 -0.84
C LYS A 52 0.78 -23.90 -0.11
N HIS A 53 0.04 -23.08 -0.86
CA HIS A 53 -0.77 -21.98 -0.35
C HIS A 53 -2.22 -22.11 -0.85
N PRO A 54 -2.98 -23.09 -0.33
CA PRO A 54 -4.29 -23.45 -0.87
C PRO A 54 -5.39 -22.43 -0.55
N LEU A 55 -5.17 -21.56 0.45
CA LEU A 55 -6.14 -20.57 0.89
C LEU A 55 -5.80 -19.17 0.37
N CYS A 56 -6.85 -18.41 0.05
CA CYS A 56 -6.75 -17.00 -0.30
C CYS A 56 -6.28 -16.22 0.93
N LEU A 57 -5.10 -15.60 0.82
CA LEU A 57 -4.48 -14.81 1.87
C LEU A 57 -5.45 -13.76 2.44
N PHE A 58 -6.13 -13.01 1.57
CA PHE A 58 -7.06 -11.96 2.02
C PHE A 58 -8.35 -12.50 2.64
N CYS A 59 -8.78 -13.70 2.27
CA CYS A 59 -9.93 -14.31 2.92
C CYS A 59 -9.55 -14.86 4.29
N GLU A 60 -8.42 -15.55 4.38
CA GLU A 60 -7.91 -16.15 5.62
C GLU A 60 -7.71 -15.08 6.70
N GLU A 61 -7.03 -13.97 6.35
CA GLU A 61 -6.89 -12.79 7.21
C GLU A 61 -8.20 -12.11 7.60
N ALA A 62 -9.29 -12.37 6.86
CA ALA A 62 -10.62 -11.89 7.19
C ALA A 62 -11.45 -12.92 7.96
N GLY A 63 -10.82 -14.02 8.44
CA GLY A 63 -11.50 -15.12 9.13
C GLY A 63 -12.36 -15.99 8.20
N ARG A 64 -12.13 -15.96 6.88
CA ARG A 64 -12.87 -16.74 5.88
C ARG A 64 -11.99 -17.80 5.24
N ILE A 65 -12.51 -19.01 5.12
CA ILE A 65 -11.86 -20.09 4.39
C ILE A 65 -12.31 -20.00 2.93
N THR A 66 -11.42 -19.64 2.02
CA THR A 66 -11.69 -19.57 0.58
C THR A 66 -10.48 -20.06 -0.18
N GLU A 67 -10.67 -20.93 -1.15
CA GLU A 67 -9.60 -21.45 -1.99
C GLU A 67 -8.91 -20.32 -2.79
N ALA A 68 -7.57 -20.37 -2.85
CA ALA A 68 -6.79 -19.55 -3.75
C ALA A 68 -6.89 -20.08 -5.18
N GLN A 69 -7.29 -19.22 -6.12
CA GLN A 69 -7.48 -19.57 -7.52
C GLN A 69 -6.46 -18.91 -8.44
N VAL A 70 -5.82 -17.84 -7.96
CA VAL A 70 -4.91 -17.00 -8.71
C VAL A 70 -3.66 -16.77 -7.86
N VAL A 71 -2.50 -16.80 -8.53
CA VAL A 71 -1.24 -16.32 -7.96
C VAL A 71 -1.02 -14.94 -8.51
N ASP A 72 -0.92 -13.98 -7.61
CA ASP A 72 -0.79 -12.57 -7.90
C ASP A 72 0.61 -12.09 -7.53
N HIS A 73 1.18 -11.21 -8.34
CA HIS A 73 2.48 -10.61 -8.04
C HIS A 73 2.29 -9.42 -7.08
N ILE A 74 3.06 -9.39 -6.00
CA ILE A 74 3.14 -8.26 -5.06
C ILE A 74 3.62 -7.03 -5.84
N VAL A 75 4.76 -7.17 -6.53
CA VAL A 75 5.32 -6.20 -7.48
C VAL A 75 5.06 -6.69 -8.89
N SER A 76 4.38 -5.86 -9.69
CA SER A 76 4.13 -6.15 -11.10
C SER A 76 5.43 -6.51 -11.83
N PHE A 77 5.48 -7.70 -12.44
CA PHE A 77 6.63 -8.11 -13.23
C PHE A 77 6.76 -7.33 -14.55
N THR A 78 5.74 -6.56 -14.95
CA THR A 78 5.88 -5.59 -16.06
C THR A 78 6.84 -4.48 -15.67
N ASP A 79 6.80 -4.06 -14.41
CA ASP A 79 7.71 -3.05 -13.87
C ASP A 79 9.07 -3.67 -13.51
N ARG A 80 9.07 -4.93 -13.03
CA ARG A 80 10.27 -5.66 -12.56
C ARG A 80 10.33 -7.10 -13.11
N PRO A 81 10.78 -7.30 -14.37
CA PRO A 81 10.76 -8.61 -15.02
C PRO A 81 11.53 -9.71 -14.29
N GLU A 82 12.57 -9.36 -13.53
CA GLU A 82 13.37 -10.28 -12.75
C GLU A 82 12.62 -10.88 -11.55
N LEU A 83 11.61 -10.18 -11.01
CA LEU A 83 10.76 -10.67 -9.92
C LEU A 83 9.61 -11.55 -10.40
N ARG A 84 9.54 -11.86 -11.72
CA ARG A 84 8.44 -12.63 -12.32
C ARG A 84 8.27 -14.02 -11.71
N LEU A 85 9.38 -14.70 -11.40
CA LEU A 85 9.40 -16.06 -10.86
C LEU A 85 9.89 -16.13 -9.41
N ASP A 86 10.09 -14.98 -8.77
CA ASP A 86 10.53 -14.92 -7.38
C ASP A 86 9.38 -15.37 -6.47
N TRP A 87 9.59 -16.43 -5.70
CA TRP A 87 8.59 -17.00 -4.78
C TRP A 87 8.13 -15.98 -3.73
N SER A 88 9.04 -15.11 -3.26
CA SER A 88 8.74 -14.09 -2.25
C SER A 88 7.89 -12.95 -2.79
N ASN A 89 7.83 -12.77 -4.11
CA ASN A 89 7.03 -11.76 -4.79
C ASN A 89 5.60 -12.24 -5.12
N LEU A 90 5.15 -13.36 -4.56
CA LEU A 90 3.86 -13.98 -4.89
C LEU A 90 2.90 -14.00 -3.71
N ARG A 91 1.60 -13.88 -4.00
CA ARG A 91 0.52 -14.05 -3.01
C ARG A 91 -0.64 -14.91 -3.55
N PRO A 92 -1.25 -15.76 -2.72
CA PRO A 92 -2.38 -16.61 -3.11
C PRO A 92 -3.71 -15.86 -2.94
N LEU A 93 -4.52 -15.73 -3.99
CA LEU A 93 -5.80 -15.02 -3.94
C LEU A 93 -6.94 -15.80 -4.59
N CYS A 94 -8.15 -15.67 -4.05
CA CYS A 94 -9.36 -16.05 -4.79
C CYS A 94 -9.65 -15.04 -5.91
N LYS A 95 -10.44 -15.43 -6.91
CA LYS A 95 -10.72 -14.59 -8.08
C LYS A 95 -11.31 -13.24 -7.69
N ASP A 96 -12.24 -13.22 -6.74
CA ASP A 96 -12.89 -12.02 -6.26
C ASP A 96 -11.94 -11.03 -5.59
N CYS A 97 -11.01 -11.53 -4.76
CA CYS A 97 -10.03 -10.67 -4.09
C CYS A 97 -9.02 -10.10 -5.09
N HIS A 98 -8.54 -10.93 -6.02
CA HIS A 98 -7.66 -10.50 -7.10
C HIS A 98 -8.32 -9.42 -7.98
N ASP A 99 -9.56 -9.62 -8.41
CA ASP A 99 -10.25 -8.67 -9.29
C ASP A 99 -10.49 -7.33 -8.62
N ARG A 100 -10.87 -7.32 -7.32
CA ARG A 100 -11.01 -6.09 -6.54
C ARG A 100 -9.67 -5.34 -6.44
N ARG A 101 -8.56 -6.07 -6.28
CA ARG A 101 -7.21 -5.48 -6.27
C ARG A 101 -6.86 -4.89 -7.62
N THR A 102 -6.99 -5.66 -8.70
CA THR A 102 -6.72 -5.18 -10.08
C THR A 102 -7.52 -3.92 -10.39
N ALA A 103 -8.79 -3.86 -9.98
CA ALA A 103 -9.63 -2.67 -10.17
C ALA A 103 -9.11 -1.45 -9.39
N ARG A 104 -8.58 -1.64 -8.18
CA ARG A 104 -7.94 -0.57 -7.39
C ARG A 104 -6.63 -0.10 -8.02
N ASP A 105 -5.80 -1.02 -8.49
CA ASP A 105 -4.50 -0.70 -9.07
C ASP A 105 -4.61 0.00 -10.43
N GLN A 106 -5.68 -0.27 -11.18
CA GLN A 106 -5.96 0.40 -12.45
C GLN A 106 -6.65 1.76 -12.27
N ALA A 107 -7.14 2.08 -11.07
CA ALA A 107 -7.66 3.41 -10.77
C ALA A 107 -6.52 4.46 -10.86
N PHE A 108 -6.86 5.70 -11.23
CA PHE A 108 -5.91 6.83 -11.30
C PHE A 108 -4.69 6.64 -12.25
N GLY A 109 -4.88 5.93 -13.36
CA GLY A 109 -3.84 5.78 -14.38
C GLY A 109 -2.64 4.93 -13.94
N GLY A 110 -2.86 4.03 -12.97
CA GLY A 110 -1.84 3.10 -12.48
C GLY A 110 -1.00 3.62 -11.32
N ARG A 111 -1.13 4.88 -10.89
CA ARG A 111 -0.40 5.40 -9.74
C ARG A 111 -1.07 5.01 -8.42
N ALA A 112 -0.26 4.63 -7.43
CA ALA A 112 -0.78 4.26 -6.13
C ALA A 112 -1.29 5.50 -5.37
N ALA A 113 -2.49 5.41 -4.80
CA ALA A 113 -3.05 6.49 -4.01
C ALA A 113 -2.28 6.65 -2.69
N ARG A 114 -1.83 7.86 -2.38
CA ARG A 114 -1.29 8.18 -1.03
C ARG A 114 -2.36 8.14 0.05
N TRP A 115 -3.60 8.48 -0.33
CA TRP A 115 -4.81 8.52 0.48
C TRP A 115 -5.93 7.75 -0.24
N PRO A 116 -6.05 6.43 -0.02
CA PRO A 116 -7.06 5.63 -0.71
C PRO A 116 -8.45 5.82 -0.11
N GLU A 117 -9.41 6.24 -0.94
CA GLU A 117 -10.83 6.45 -0.55
C GLU A 117 -11.54 5.18 -0.08
N TRP A 118 -11.02 4.01 -0.43
CA TRP A 118 -11.61 2.72 -0.05
C TRP A 118 -11.22 2.27 1.36
N LEU A 119 -10.27 2.94 2.02
CA LEU A 119 -9.94 2.65 3.41
C LEU A 119 -11.16 2.85 4.31
N ARG A 120 -11.15 2.15 5.44
CA ARG A 120 -12.20 2.14 6.44
C ARG A 120 -11.57 2.31 7.82
N PRO A 121 -12.34 2.73 8.84
CA PRO A 121 -11.84 2.77 10.21
C PRO A 121 -11.22 1.43 10.61
N VAL A 122 -10.11 1.50 11.34
CA VAL A 122 -9.42 0.30 11.82
C VAL A 122 -10.20 -0.34 12.98
N SER A 123 -10.05 -1.65 13.17
CA SER A 123 -10.64 -2.42 14.26
C SER A 123 -9.70 -2.61 15.44
N VAL A 124 -8.44 -2.15 15.33
CA VAL A 124 -7.38 -2.26 16.33
C VAL A 124 -6.83 -0.88 16.70
N PRO A 125 -6.21 -0.72 17.88
CA PRO A 125 -5.56 0.52 18.25
C PRO A 125 -4.47 0.88 17.23
N LEU A 126 -4.60 2.07 16.60
CA LEU A 126 -3.65 2.59 15.62
C LEU A 126 -3.09 3.93 16.10
N THR A 127 -1.77 4.06 16.12
CA THR A 127 -1.08 5.35 16.33
C THR A 127 -0.39 5.80 15.05
N ILE A 128 -0.64 7.04 14.62
CA ILE A 128 0.02 7.63 13.44
C ILE A 128 1.12 8.57 13.90
N VAL A 129 2.33 8.40 13.39
CA VAL A 129 3.50 9.24 13.71
C VAL A 129 3.91 10.07 12.50
N CYS A 130 3.81 11.38 12.66
CA CYS A 130 4.11 12.41 11.68
C CYS A 130 5.40 13.18 12.04
N GLY A 131 6.06 13.77 11.06
CA GLY A 131 7.25 14.61 11.29
C GLY A 131 8.19 14.69 10.08
N PRO A 132 9.11 15.66 10.06
CA PRO A 132 10.07 15.80 8.97
C PRO A 132 11.04 14.61 8.89
N PRO A 133 11.73 14.40 7.76
CA PRO A 133 12.84 13.46 7.70
C PRO A 133 13.84 13.68 8.84
N ALA A 134 14.38 12.59 9.40
CA ALA A 134 15.30 12.61 10.55
C ALA A 134 14.78 13.23 11.87
N SER A 135 13.47 13.43 12.01
CA SER A 135 12.86 13.87 13.28
C SER A 135 12.93 12.83 14.40
N GLY A 136 13.09 11.54 14.05
CA GLY A 136 13.15 10.42 15.01
C GLY A 136 11.90 9.54 15.04
N LYS A 137 11.04 9.60 14.00
CA LYS A 137 9.77 8.83 13.95
C LYS A 137 9.99 7.34 14.12
N THR A 138 10.92 6.79 13.35
CA THR A 138 11.26 5.36 13.39
C THR A 138 11.81 4.95 14.75
N SER A 139 12.61 5.81 15.40
CA SER A 139 13.09 5.56 16.78
C SER A 139 11.94 5.56 17.78
N LEU A 140 11.06 6.56 17.73
CA LEU A 140 9.89 6.65 18.61
C LEU A 140 9.00 5.40 18.50
N VAL A 141 8.74 4.93 17.28
CA VAL A 141 7.93 3.73 17.06
C VAL A 141 8.67 2.50 17.54
N ARG A 142 9.97 2.37 17.25
CA ARG A 142 10.78 1.23 17.73
C ARG A 142 10.79 1.12 19.25
N ASP A 143 10.84 2.24 19.97
CA ASP A 143 10.91 2.26 21.42
C ASP A 143 9.56 1.99 22.09
N ARG A 144 8.44 2.10 21.36
CA ARG A 144 7.07 2.01 21.91
C ARG A 144 6.23 0.87 21.34
N ALA A 145 6.55 0.38 20.16
CA ALA A 145 5.82 -0.71 19.54
C ALA A 145 6.23 -2.03 20.20
N GLU A 146 5.24 -2.88 20.47
CA GLU A 146 5.49 -4.23 20.94
C GLU A 146 5.85 -5.16 19.78
N ALA A 147 6.52 -6.28 20.07
CA ALA A 147 6.96 -7.22 19.03
C ALA A 147 5.82 -7.81 18.18
N ALA A 148 4.59 -7.82 18.70
CA ALA A 148 3.41 -8.31 18.01
C ALA A 148 2.70 -7.23 17.18
N ASP A 149 3.06 -5.95 17.34
CA ASP A 149 2.41 -4.83 16.65
C ASP A 149 2.80 -4.79 15.17
N LEU A 150 1.88 -4.31 14.32
CA LEU A 150 2.20 -4.02 12.94
C LEU A 150 2.81 -2.62 12.81
N VAL A 151 4.04 -2.51 12.32
CA VAL A 151 4.66 -1.21 11.98
C VAL A 151 4.64 -0.99 10.47
N LEU A 152 3.98 0.09 10.06
CA LEU A 152 3.84 0.52 8.66
C LEU A 152 4.73 1.73 8.40
N ASP A 153 5.94 1.46 7.93
CA ASP A 153 6.89 2.47 7.45
C ASP A 153 7.11 2.29 5.94
N LEU A 154 6.76 3.32 5.15
CA LEU A 154 6.86 3.26 3.70
C LEU A 154 8.31 3.05 3.23
N ASP A 155 9.28 3.64 3.94
CA ASP A 155 10.70 3.51 3.58
C ASP A 155 11.17 2.07 3.82
N VAL A 156 10.73 1.44 4.92
CA VAL A 156 11.04 0.03 5.23
C VAL A 156 10.43 -0.90 4.19
N ILE A 157 9.13 -0.73 3.88
CA ILE A 157 8.44 -1.54 2.87
C ILE A 157 9.16 -1.42 1.52
N ALA A 158 9.52 -0.20 1.10
CA ALA A 158 10.24 0.01 -0.15
C ALA A 158 11.65 -0.62 -0.14
N ALA A 159 12.37 -0.53 0.99
CA ALA A 159 13.69 -1.14 1.16
C ALA A 159 13.63 -2.67 1.06
N GLU A 160 12.70 -3.31 1.77
CA GLU A 160 12.47 -4.76 1.74
C GLU A 160 12.12 -5.24 0.33
N MET A 161 11.16 -4.57 -0.33
CA MET A 161 10.76 -4.92 -1.69
C MET A 161 11.90 -4.74 -2.70
N SER A 162 12.80 -3.78 -2.46
CA SER A 162 13.90 -3.46 -3.37
C SER A 162 15.20 -4.20 -3.11
N GLY A 163 15.35 -4.84 -1.93
CA GLY A 163 16.62 -5.37 -1.46
C GLY A 163 17.70 -4.29 -1.25
N LYS A 164 17.32 -3.01 -1.15
CA LYS A 164 18.23 -1.87 -0.94
C LYS A 164 18.12 -1.35 0.49
N GLY A 165 19.02 -0.44 0.85
CA GLY A 165 19.01 0.23 2.15
C GLY A 165 17.80 1.17 2.33
N LEU A 166 17.50 1.49 3.59
CA LEU A 166 16.31 2.22 4.02
C LEU A 166 16.19 3.59 3.34
N HIS A 167 17.32 4.22 3.07
CA HIS A 167 17.39 5.55 2.46
C HIS A 167 18.04 5.57 1.08
N SER A 168 18.17 4.40 0.41
CA SER A 168 18.84 4.25 -0.89
C SER A 168 17.99 3.61 -1.99
N TRP A 169 16.72 3.29 -1.73
CA TRP A 169 15.79 2.78 -2.75
C TRP A 169 15.37 3.85 -3.79
N ASP A 170 15.00 3.40 -4.99
CA ASP A 170 14.69 4.26 -6.15
C ASP A 170 13.19 4.58 -6.27
N ARG A 171 12.84 5.74 -6.86
CA ARG A 171 11.46 6.22 -7.00
C ARG A 171 10.47 5.22 -7.64
N GLN A 172 10.94 4.30 -8.48
CA GLN A 172 10.11 3.22 -9.04
C GLN A 172 9.42 2.35 -7.98
N TRP A 173 9.99 2.27 -6.77
CA TRP A 173 9.45 1.51 -5.64
C TRP A 173 8.36 2.23 -4.87
N LEU A 174 8.15 3.52 -5.14
CA LEU A 174 7.15 4.31 -4.42
C LEU A 174 5.73 3.76 -4.62
N ASP A 175 5.34 3.48 -5.87
CA ASP A 175 3.99 2.98 -6.16
C ASP A 175 3.77 1.55 -5.62
N PRO A 176 4.69 0.58 -5.83
CA PRO A 176 4.60 -0.73 -5.19
C PRO A 176 4.51 -0.66 -3.66
N ALA A 177 5.38 0.12 -3.02
CA ALA A 177 5.39 0.25 -1.56
C ALA A 177 4.12 0.93 -1.03
N LEU A 178 3.57 1.91 -1.75
CA LEU A 178 2.28 2.52 -1.39
C LEU A 178 1.13 1.52 -1.52
N ARG A 179 1.12 0.67 -2.55
CA ARG A 179 0.08 -0.38 -2.69
C ARG A 179 0.15 -1.36 -1.52
N GLU A 180 1.33 -1.87 -1.21
CA GLU A 180 1.52 -2.79 -0.09
C GLU A 180 1.11 -2.14 1.25
N ARG A 181 1.59 -0.92 1.51
CA ARG A 181 1.18 -0.13 2.69
C ARG A 181 -0.34 0.03 2.77
N ASN A 182 -1.00 0.34 1.65
CA ASN A 182 -2.44 0.52 1.62
C ASN A 182 -3.19 -0.79 1.86
N GLU A 183 -2.72 -1.90 1.30
CA GLU A 183 -3.29 -3.23 1.53
C GLU A 183 -3.19 -3.63 3.00
N LEU A 184 -2.04 -3.41 3.63
CA LEU A 184 -1.84 -3.64 5.05
C LEU A 184 -2.75 -2.76 5.91
N LEU A 185 -2.86 -1.45 5.61
CA LEU A 185 -3.85 -0.57 6.26
C LEU A 185 -5.28 -1.09 6.10
N GLY A 186 -5.63 -1.59 4.91
CA GLY A 186 -6.94 -2.18 4.64
C GLY A 186 -7.23 -3.40 5.50
N ARG A 187 -6.22 -4.23 5.81
CA ARG A 187 -6.35 -5.41 6.68
C ARG A 187 -6.66 -5.03 8.12
N LEU A 188 -6.18 -3.88 8.60
CA LEU A 188 -6.46 -3.39 9.95
C LEU A 188 -7.94 -3.09 10.21
N SER A 189 -8.78 -2.98 9.17
CA SER A 189 -10.23 -2.79 9.31
C SER A 189 -11.02 -4.11 9.44
N ARG A 190 -10.35 -5.26 9.25
CA ARG A 190 -11.00 -6.57 9.27
C ARG A 190 -11.22 -7.04 10.70
N THR A 191 -12.23 -7.88 10.90
CA THR A 191 -12.54 -8.48 12.20
C THR A 191 -12.70 -10.00 12.02
N PRO A 192 -11.95 -10.84 12.76
CA PRO A 192 -10.87 -10.45 13.68
C PRO A 192 -9.66 -9.88 12.92
N CYS A 193 -8.94 -8.94 13.53
CA CYS A 193 -7.62 -8.54 13.05
C CYS A 193 -6.56 -9.38 13.77
N THR A 194 -5.54 -9.83 13.05
CA THR A 194 -4.49 -10.69 13.61
C THR A 194 -3.46 -9.93 14.44
N TRP A 195 -3.34 -8.62 14.24
CA TRP A 195 -2.42 -7.78 15.00
C TRP A 195 -3.14 -7.14 16.19
N PRO A 196 -2.50 -7.07 17.37
CA PRO A 196 -3.11 -6.47 18.55
C PRO A 196 -3.17 -4.94 18.46
N ALA A 197 -2.18 -4.31 17.81
CA ALA A 197 -2.14 -2.87 17.53
C ALA A 197 -1.30 -2.59 16.27
N ALA A 198 -1.32 -1.33 15.82
CA ALA A 198 -0.56 -0.89 14.66
C ALA A 198 0.01 0.53 14.80
N TRP A 199 1.09 0.77 14.08
CA TRP A 199 1.79 2.05 13.99
C TRP A 199 1.95 2.45 12.53
N LEU A 200 1.58 3.68 12.18
CA LEU A 200 1.75 4.21 10.82
C LEU A 200 2.72 5.40 10.84
N ILE A 201 3.87 5.26 10.18
CA ILE A 201 4.82 6.35 9.99
C ILE A 201 4.52 7.06 8.67
N VAL A 202 4.25 8.36 8.73
CA VAL A 202 4.03 9.20 7.54
C VAL A 202 4.74 10.53 7.68
N SER A 203 5.31 11.04 6.60
CA SER A 203 5.91 12.39 6.59
C SER A 203 4.89 13.45 6.16
N GLU A 204 3.77 13.58 6.89
CA GLU A 204 2.64 14.46 6.52
C GLU A 204 2.65 15.80 7.30
N PRO A 205 2.99 16.93 6.66
CA PRO A 205 3.03 18.23 7.32
C PRO A 205 1.68 18.95 7.40
N ARG A 206 0.72 18.66 6.52
CA ARG A 206 -0.51 19.47 6.41
C ARG A 206 -1.58 19.02 7.38
N ALA A 207 -2.12 19.96 8.16
CA ALA A 207 -3.22 19.71 9.08
C ALA A 207 -4.42 19.05 8.41
N GLU A 208 -4.81 19.52 7.22
CA GLU A 208 -5.91 18.96 6.41
C GLU A 208 -5.72 17.47 6.12
N ARG A 209 -4.51 17.05 5.76
CA ARG A 209 -4.23 15.64 5.44
C ARG A 209 -4.17 14.76 6.67
N ARG A 210 -3.72 15.28 7.81
CA ARG A 210 -3.82 14.58 9.10
C ARG A 210 -5.27 14.47 9.58
N GLN A 211 -6.11 15.46 9.28
CA GLN A 211 -7.55 15.37 9.50
C GLN A 211 -8.17 14.26 8.65
N TRP A 212 -7.80 14.15 7.37
CA TRP A 212 -8.23 13.03 6.54
C TRP A 212 -7.87 11.66 7.14
N TRP A 213 -6.64 11.51 7.66
CA TRP A 213 -6.23 10.28 8.35
C TRP A 213 -7.09 9.99 9.57
N ARG A 214 -7.39 11.02 10.36
CA ARG A 214 -8.26 10.92 11.54
C ARG A 214 -9.66 10.43 11.18
N ASP A 215 -10.28 11.06 10.19
CA ASP A 215 -11.66 10.75 9.82
C ASP A 215 -11.79 9.37 9.15
N THR A 216 -10.77 9.00 8.36
CA THR A 216 -10.76 7.76 7.58
C THR A 216 -10.43 6.54 8.43
N LEU A 217 -9.34 6.60 9.20
CA LEU A 217 -8.83 5.44 9.96
C LEU A 217 -9.29 5.44 11.42
N ARG A 218 -9.66 6.60 11.98
CA ARG A 218 -9.97 6.77 13.41
C ARG A 218 -8.86 6.23 14.33
N PRO A 219 -7.60 6.67 14.14
CA PRO A 219 -6.50 6.27 15.02
C PRO A 219 -6.76 6.75 16.45
N GLN A 220 -6.18 6.05 17.43
CA GLN A 220 -6.23 6.45 18.83
C GLN A 220 -5.50 7.78 19.06
N ALA A 221 -4.41 8.00 18.31
CA ALA A 221 -3.54 9.15 18.43
C ALA A 221 -2.88 9.48 17.10
N ILE A 222 -2.63 10.77 16.88
CA ILE A 222 -1.75 11.28 15.83
C ILE A 222 -0.67 12.09 16.54
N ILE A 223 0.56 11.58 16.52
CA ILE A 223 1.73 12.20 17.12
C ILE A 223 2.48 12.96 16.03
N VAL A 224 2.84 14.21 16.27
CA VAL A 224 3.66 15.03 15.37
C VAL A 224 4.99 15.36 16.05
N MET A 225 6.08 14.97 15.40
CA MET A 225 7.43 15.31 15.83
C MET A 225 7.82 16.67 15.29
N GLU A 226 7.76 17.68 16.14
CA GLU A 226 8.27 19.03 15.88
C GLU A 226 9.75 19.10 16.26
N THR A 227 10.58 18.45 15.46
CA THR A 227 12.04 18.50 15.60
C THR A 227 12.61 19.65 14.81
N ASP A 228 13.38 20.50 15.48
CA ASP A 228 14.04 21.65 14.88
C ASP A 228 14.81 21.26 13.59
N PRO A 229 14.69 22.04 12.49
CA PRO A 229 15.39 21.76 11.25
C PRO A 229 16.89 21.56 11.42
N ALA A 230 17.55 22.30 12.31
CA ALA A 230 18.99 22.17 12.56
C ALA A 230 19.35 20.80 13.14
N VAL A 231 18.53 20.28 14.05
CA VAL A 231 18.69 18.93 14.64
C VAL A 231 18.51 17.86 13.56
N CYS A 232 17.44 17.96 12.75
CA CYS A 232 17.21 17.03 11.64
C CYS A 232 18.39 17.02 10.66
N ARG A 233 18.90 18.20 10.28
CA ARG A 233 20.06 18.35 9.38
C ARG A 233 21.33 17.80 10.00
N ALA A 234 21.56 17.98 11.29
CA ALA A 234 22.70 17.40 11.99
C ALA A 234 22.66 15.87 11.96
N ARG A 235 21.47 15.28 12.21
CA ARG A 235 21.25 13.82 12.10
C ARG A 235 21.46 13.31 10.68
N ILE A 236 20.98 14.03 9.66
CA ILE A 236 21.20 13.68 8.25
C ILE A 236 22.70 13.69 7.90
N ARG A 237 23.46 14.66 8.39
CA ARG A 237 24.92 14.73 8.16
C ARG A 237 25.67 13.57 8.80
N ALA A 238 25.21 13.10 9.96
CA ALA A 238 25.80 11.97 10.67
C ALA A 238 25.40 10.60 10.09
N ASP A 239 24.43 10.57 9.17
CA ASP A 239 23.86 9.34 8.60
C ASP A 239 24.56 8.98 7.28
N ALA A 240 25.33 7.90 7.31
CA ALA A 240 26.10 7.43 6.15
C ALA A 240 25.20 7.03 4.96
N GLU A 241 23.99 6.49 5.19
CA GLU A 241 23.08 6.13 4.10
C GLU A 241 22.52 7.36 3.37
N ARG A 242 22.51 8.52 4.05
CA ARG A 242 22.02 9.78 3.49
C ARG A 242 23.14 10.64 2.90
N ALA A 243 24.41 10.24 3.05
CA ALA A 243 25.57 11.03 2.68
C ALA A 243 25.54 11.50 1.21
N GLU A 244 25.20 10.60 0.28
CA GLU A 244 25.19 10.91 -1.16
C GLU A 244 24.05 11.86 -1.58
N ARG A 245 23.00 11.98 -0.75
CA ARG A 245 21.78 12.75 -1.06
C ARG A 245 21.45 13.80 0.00
N GLN A 246 22.44 14.28 0.75
CA GLN A 246 22.23 15.20 1.87
C GLN A 246 21.43 16.45 1.49
N ASP A 247 21.74 17.08 0.36
CA ASP A 247 21.01 18.28 -0.10
C ASP A 247 19.53 18.00 -0.39
N THR A 248 19.23 16.82 -0.95
CA THR A 248 17.85 16.38 -1.20
C THR A 248 17.10 16.19 0.12
N TRP A 249 17.73 15.56 1.11
CA TRP A 249 17.14 15.35 2.43
C TRP A 249 16.96 16.66 3.21
N ASN A 250 17.95 17.55 3.16
CA ASN A 250 17.88 18.89 3.77
C ASN A 250 16.73 19.70 3.16
N ALA A 251 16.59 19.70 1.82
CA ALA A 251 15.49 20.34 1.14
C ALA A 251 14.13 19.72 1.52
N ALA A 252 14.08 18.40 1.75
CA ALA A 252 12.87 17.72 2.20
C ALA A 252 12.46 18.12 3.63
N VAL A 253 13.42 18.32 4.55
CA VAL A 253 13.15 18.85 5.90
C VAL A 253 12.57 20.25 5.84
N LEU A 254 13.21 21.15 5.08
CA LEU A 254 12.74 22.54 4.94
C LEU A 254 11.37 22.60 4.29
N ARG A 255 11.14 21.79 3.24
CA ARG A 255 9.83 21.69 2.58
C ARG A 255 8.76 21.14 3.51
N TRP A 256 9.08 20.20 4.40
CA TRP A 256 8.13 19.71 5.38
C TRP A 256 7.67 20.85 6.29
N TRP A 257 8.61 21.60 6.85
CA TRP A 257 8.32 22.74 7.72
C TRP A 257 7.59 23.88 6.99
N SER A 258 7.92 24.16 5.73
CA SER A 258 7.23 25.19 4.94
C SER A 258 5.77 24.84 4.62
N ASN A 259 5.39 23.57 4.75
CA ASN A 259 4.02 23.08 4.55
C ASN A 259 3.36 22.69 5.88
N TYR A 260 4.01 22.93 7.02
CA TYR A 260 3.56 22.44 8.30
C TYR A 260 2.53 23.38 8.94
N ASP A 261 1.36 22.83 9.22
CA ASP A 261 0.32 23.48 10.00
C ASP A 261 -0.05 22.59 11.20
N ARG A 262 -0.20 23.20 12.37
CA ARG A 262 -0.72 22.50 13.56
C ARG A 262 -2.20 22.18 13.38
N ARG A 263 -2.62 21.05 13.96
CA ARG A 263 -4.02 20.60 13.97
C ARG A 263 -4.44 20.35 15.42
N ALA A 264 -5.62 20.83 15.80
CA ALA A 264 -6.14 20.60 17.15
C ALA A 264 -6.31 19.11 17.45
N GLY A 265 -5.81 18.67 18.61
CA GLY A 265 -5.87 17.27 19.04
C GLY A 265 -4.82 16.36 18.41
N ASP A 266 -3.84 16.88 17.67
CA ASP A 266 -2.58 16.16 17.47
C ASP A 266 -1.76 16.23 18.78
N GLU A 267 -1.10 15.13 19.13
CA GLU A 267 -0.09 15.12 20.18
C GLU A 267 1.24 15.62 19.59
N VAL A 268 1.95 16.49 20.31
CA VAL A 268 3.18 17.10 19.79
C VAL A 268 4.37 16.73 20.65
N ILE A 269 5.40 16.17 20.02
CA ILE A 269 6.71 15.94 20.63
C ILE A 269 7.69 16.96 20.05
N ILE A 270 8.16 17.88 20.88
CA ILE A 270 9.07 18.96 20.47
C ILE A 270 10.51 18.54 20.76
N THR A 271 11.40 18.73 19.79
CA THR A 271 12.85 18.59 19.99
C THR A 271 13.53 19.87 19.56
N ARG A 272 14.17 20.54 20.52
CA ARG A 272 14.93 21.79 20.30
C ARG A 272 16.43 21.47 20.13
N PRO A 273 17.22 22.40 19.57
CA PRO A 273 18.67 22.25 19.41
C PRO A 273 19.42 21.93 20.70
#